data_AF-A1DIZ7-F1
#
_entry.id   AF-A1DIZ7-F1
#
_cell.length_a   1.000
_cell.length_b   1.000
_cell.length_c   1.000
_cell.angle_alpha   90.00
_cell.angle_beta   90.00
_cell.angle_gamma   90.00
#
_symmetry.space_group_name_H-M   'P 1'
#
loop_
_entity.id
_entity.type
_entity.pdbx_description
1 polymer ?
#
loop_
_entity_poly.entity_id
_entity_poly.type
_entity_poly.pdbx_seq_one_letter_code
_entity_poly.pdbx_strand_id
1 'polypeptide(L)'
;MAVVMTLWNSKVIKIIAGFLCSILLLNALVSNGVDYTATRHMIRGGGGHSRRADDYLYEAIQNETLGFEHVYAIGLKERTDKRDFLALAASIVGFQVDWLDGVKPDEVHPKSLPQGMNMTIIKPTVAACWRAHMNALRTVVEKRHATALIMEDDADWDVSLKQQLREFARGLRTLSLTKAASKQAPYGTDWDLLWVGGCSTAAGVNETQFYAIPNDPTVPGMNRRSFWVDRRGPLDRWKHRFPQLPEESTRYVYRADTGCCLYGYAVTYNGARKILASLSVDHLENPVDNALGDMCGGRNRPQIQCYAPHPNLIATHRRAGSSYKDSDIETYGQDNWHPDEAWDLVYSTKLNLHRLLAGNETVMSQWPDDHKPWSPAELKVKEFQYPEGFHVACSDYV
;
A
#
# COMPACT_ATOMS: atom_id res chain seq x y z
N MET A 1 -64.39 -27.22 -12.50
CA MET A 1 -64.35 -26.14 -13.52
C MET A 1 -62.91 -26.06 -14.02
N ALA A 2 -62.72 -26.30 -15.32
CA ALA A 2 -61.40 -26.41 -15.94
C ALA A 2 -60.68 -25.05 -15.98
N VAL A 3 -59.41 -25.03 -15.58
CA VAL A 3 -58.52 -23.88 -15.71
C VAL A 3 -58.04 -23.85 -17.16
N VAL A 4 -58.49 -22.86 -17.92
CA VAL A 4 -58.05 -22.58 -19.29
C VAL A 4 -56.61 -22.07 -19.22
N MET A 5 -55.65 -22.93 -19.57
CA MET A 5 -54.28 -22.52 -19.89
C MET A 5 -54.31 -21.73 -21.21
N THR A 6 -53.97 -20.45 -21.14
CA THR A 6 -53.78 -19.59 -22.32
C THR A 6 -52.53 -20.03 -23.06
N LEU A 7 -52.73 -20.72 -24.19
CA LEU A 7 -51.72 -21.06 -25.18
C LEU A 7 -51.04 -19.78 -25.68
N TRP A 8 -49.81 -19.55 -25.23
CA TRP A 8 -48.95 -18.52 -25.79
C TRP A 8 -48.74 -18.79 -27.29
N ASN A 9 -49.04 -17.80 -28.11
CA ASN A 9 -48.97 -17.86 -29.56
C ASN A 9 -47.54 -18.31 -29.99
N SER A 10 -47.44 -19.40 -30.75
CA SER A 10 -46.17 -20.02 -31.19
C SER A 10 -45.17 -19.02 -31.79
N LYS A 11 -45.66 -17.94 -32.40
CA LYS A 11 -44.82 -16.86 -32.94
C LYS A 11 -44.13 -16.03 -31.85
N VAL A 12 -44.79 -15.77 -30.72
CA VAL A 12 -44.23 -14.99 -29.59
C VAL A 12 -43.12 -15.78 -28.91
N ILE A 13 -43.30 -17.09 -28.71
CA ILE A 13 -42.28 -17.98 -28.14
C ILE A 13 -41.03 -18.01 -29.04
N LYS A 14 -41.20 -18.08 -30.36
CA LYS A 14 -40.08 -18.05 -31.32
C LYS A 14 -39.33 -16.71 -31.33
N ILE A 15 -40.04 -15.59 -31.16
CA ILE A 15 -39.43 -14.26 -31.07
C ILE A 15 -38.63 -14.12 -29.77
N ILE A 16 -39.19 -14.54 -28.63
CA ILE A 16 -38.51 -14.49 -27.33
C ILE A 16 -37.27 -15.40 -27.34
N ALA A 17 -37.37 -16.61 -27.90
CA ALA A 17 -36.24 -17.52 -28.04
C ALA A 17 -35.15 -16.95 -28.96
N GLY A 18 -35.53 -16.29 -30.06
CA GLY A 18 -34.61 -15.60 -30.95
C GLY A 18 -33.89 -14.44 -30.26
N PHE A 19 -34.59 -13.67 -29.43
CA PHE A 19 -34.03 -12.55 -28.66
C PHE A 19 -33.08 -13.04 -27.55
N LEU A 20 -33.42 -14.12 -26.85
CA LEU A 20 -32.53 -14.75 -25.86
C LEU A 20 -31.26 -15.35 -26.49
N CYS A 21 -31.38 -16.01 -27.65
CA CYS A 21 -30.22 -16.52 -28.38
C CYS A 21 -29.30 -15.39 -28.88
N SER A 22 -29.86 -14.26 -29.31
CA SER A 22 -29.06 -13.11 -29.74
C SER A 22 -28.38 -12.40 -28.57
N ILE A 23 -29.00 -12.34 -27.38
CA ILE A 23 -28.34 -11.88 -26.14
C ILE A 23 -27.22 -12.83 -25.72
N LEU A 24 -27.44 -14.14 -25.78
CA LEU A 24 -26.41 -15.14 -25.45
C LEU A 24 -25.23 -15.10 -26.44
N LEU A 25 -25.50 -14.90 -27.73
CA LEU A 25 -24.46 -14.69 -28.74
C LEU A 25 -23.73 -13.36 -28.56
N LEU A 26 -24.43 -12.27 -28.20
CA LEU A 26 -23.79 -11.00 -27.87
C LEU A 26 -22.91 -11.14 -26.61
N ASN A 27 -23.39 -11.81 -25.56
CA ASN A 27 -22.60 -12.05 -24.35
C ASN A 27 -21.42 -12.98 -24.63
N ALA A 28 -21.55 -13.97 -25.52
CA ALA A 28 -20.43 -14.81 -25.95
C ALA A 28 -19.41 -14.03 -26.81
N LEU A 29 -19.85 -13.07 -27.62
CA LEU A 29 -18.99 -12.20 -28.42
C LEU A 29 -18.31 -11.11 -27.58
N VAL A 30 -18.99 -10.56 -26.57
CA VAL A 30 -18.44 -9.58 -25.63
C VAL A 30 -17.53 -10.24 -24.59
N SER A 31 -17.85 -11.46 -24.14
CA SER A 31 -16.99 -12.26 -23.24
C SER A 31 -15.66 -12.64 -23.91
N ASN A 32 -15.65 -12.82 -25.24
CA ASN A 32 -14.44 -13.12 -26.01
C ASN A 32 -13.62 -11.86 -26.38
N GLY A 33 -13.96 -10.69 -25.85
CA GLY A 33 -13.31 -9.41 -26.16
C GLY A 33 -12.29 -8.90 -25.15
N VAL A 34 -11.97 -9.66 -24.10
CA VAL A 34 -10.82 -9.37 -23.23
C VAL A 34 -9.77 -10.44 -23.50
N ASP A 35 -8.85 -10.11 -24.37
CA ASP A 35 -7.79 -10.99 -24.83
C ASP A 35 -6.74 -11.20 -23.73
N TYR A 36 -7.04 -12.11 -22.78
CA TYR A 36 -6.12 -12.55 -21.72
C TYR A 36 -4.83 -13.20 -22.26
N THR A 37 -4.73 -13.43 -23.57
CA THR A 37 -3.53 -13.99 -24.20
C THR A 37 -2.43 -12.95 -24.47
N ALA A 38 -2.77 -11.66 -24.53
CA ALA A 38 -1.82 -10.59 -24.82
C ALA A 38 -0.73 -10.42 -23.74
N THR A 39 -0.99 -10.82 -22.49
CA THR A 39 0.00 -10.77 -21.39
C THR A 39 1.06 -11.87 -21.50
N ARG A 40 0.88 -12.89 -22.36
CA ARG A 40 1.83 -14.00 -22.51
C ARG A 40 3.06 -13.63 -23.36
N HIS A 41 2.98 -12.57 -24.16
CA HIS A 41 4.00 -12.18 -25.13
C HIS A 41 4.89 -11.00 -24.71
N MET A 42 4.66 -10.39 -23.53
CA MET A 42 5.59 -9.42 -22.96
C MET A 42 6.77 -10.17 -22.30
N ILE A 43 7.85 -10.33 -23.08
CA ILE A 43 9.21 -10.77 -22.72
C ILE A 43 9.26 -11.84 -21.60
N ARG A 44 8.94 -13.09 -21.96
CA ARG A 44 9.53 -14.27 -21.29
C ARG A 44 10.98 -14.43 -21.75
N GLY A 45 11.86 -13.53 -21.33
CA GLY A 45 13.31 -13.68 -21.41
C GLY A 45 13.79 -14.58 -20.26
N GLY A 46 14.30 -15.77 -20.60
CA GLY A 46 14.77 -16.88 -19.76
C GLY A 46 15.04 -16.65 -18.26
N GLY A 47 14.45 -17.51 -17.39
CA GLY A 47 14.75 -17.43 -15.96
C GLY A 47 14.31 -18.57 -15.04
N GLY A 48 13.78 -19.69 -15.54
CA GLY A 48 13.28 -20.77 -14.66
C GLY A 48 14.34 -21.35 -13.68
N HIS A 49 15.61 -21.35 -14.07
CA HIS A 49 16.73 -21.78 -13.20
C HIS A 49 17.37 -20.63 -12.39
N SER A 50 17.22 -19.36 -12.81
CA SER A 50 17.77 -18.19 -12.09
C SER A 50 16.90 -17.76 -10.91
N ARG A 51 15.57 -17.91 -11.01
CA ARG A 51 14.63 -17.44 -9.99
C ARG A 51 14.72 -18.20 -8.66
N ARG A 52 14.99 -19.50 -8.67
CA ARG A 52 15.15 -20.27 -7.43
C ARG A 52 16.38 -19.83 -6.63
N ALA A 53 17.39 -19.29 -7.33
CA ALA A 53 18.51 -18.61 -6.69
C ALA A 53 18.08 -17.20 -6.23
N ASP A 54 17.37 -16.40 -7.02
CA ASP A 54 16.93 -15.08 -6.51
C ASP A 54 15.97 -15.16 -5.31
N ASP A 55 15.20 -16.24 -5.18
CA ASP A 55 14.27 -16.46 -4.08
C ASP A 55 14.93 -16.47 -2.70
N TYR A 56 16.16 -16.97 -2.59
CA TYR A 56 16.87 -16.98 -1.30
C TYR A 56 17.20 -15.57 -0.81
N LEU A 57 17.28 -14.57 -1.70
CA LEU A 57 17.60 -13.19 -1.34
C LEU A 57 16.46 -12.56 -0.53
N TYR A 58 15.23 -13.01 -0.75
CA TYR A 58 14.03 -12.46 -0.15
C TYR A 58 13.52 -13.28 1.04
N GLU A 59 14.20 -14.37 1.40
CA GLU A 59 13.86 -15.19 2.58
C GLU A 59 13.89 -14.37 3.88
N ALA A 60 14.78 -13.37 3.96
CA ALA A 60 14.87 -12.48 5.11
C ALA A 60 13.54 -11.74 5.40
N ILE A 61 12.67 -11.53 4.41
CA ILE A 61 11.37 -10.87 4.60
C ILE A 61 10.41 -11.73 5.46
N GLN A 62 10.66 -13.03 5.55
CA GLN A 62 9.85 -13.93 6.38
C GLN A 62 10.17 -13.85 7.87
N ASN A 63 11.26 -13.19 8.25
CA ASN A 63 11.67 -13.04 9.64
C ASN A 63 10.73 -12.11 10.43
N GLU A 64 11.06 -11.87 11.69
CA GLU A 64 10.27 -11.03 12.59
C GLU A 64 10.46 -9.52 12.36
N THR A 65 11.33 -9.12 11.43
CA THR A 65 11.60 -7.71 11.08
C THR A 65 11.23 -7.37 9.65
N LEU A 66 10.52 -8.29 8.96
CA LEU A 66 10.13 -8.15 7.56
C LEU A 66 11.31 -7.88 6.62
N GLY A 67 12.51 -8.32 6.97
CA GLY A 67 13.73 -8.07 6.18
C GLY A 67 14.37 -6.68 6.35
N PHE A 68 13.86 -5.86 7.28
CA PHE A 68 14.54 -4.65 7.77
C PHE A 68 15.45 -4.99 8.95
N GLU A 69 16.34 -4.08 9.37
CA GLU A 69 17.07 -4.26 10.62
C GLU A 69 16.15 -4.09 11.83
N HIS A 70 15.28 -3.06 11.80
CA HIS A 70 14.30 -2.80 12.85
C HIS A 70 12.93 -2.40 12.29
N VAL A 71 11.90 -2.64 13.09
CA VAL A 71 10.53 -2.23 12.81
C VAL A 71 10.02 -1.44 14.03
N TYR A 72 9.60 -0.21 13.80
CA TYR A 72 9.09 0.70 14.81
C TYR A 72 7.61 1.02 14.57
N ALA A 73 6.87 1.22 15.66
CA ALA A 73 5.53 1.81 15.63
C ALA A 73 5.51 3.10 16.48
N ILE A 74 4.91 4.16 15.96
CA ILE A 74 4.73 5.44 16.63
C ILE A 74 3.28 5.55 17.10
N GLY A 75 3.09 5.83 18.39
CA GLY A 75 1.75 6.06 18.93
C GLY A 75 1.80 6.69 20.30
N LEU A 76 0.78 7.50 20.63
CA LEU A 76 0.65 8.08 21.96
C LEU A 76 0.64 6.98 23.02
N LYS A 77 1.31 7.22 24.15
CA LYS A 77 1.50 6.20 25.19
C LYS A 77 0.18 5.75 25.83
N GLU A 78 -0.78 6.66 25.91
CA GLU A 78 -2.13 6.44 26.42
C GLU A 78 -3.05 5.68 25.47
N ARG A 79 -2.71 5.56 24.17
CA ARG A 79 -3.50 4.83 23.16
C ARG A 79 -3.25 3.33 23.23
N THR A 80 -3.43 2.75 24.42
CA THR A 80 -3.24 1.31 24.64
C THR A 80 -4.17 0.48 23.77
N ASP A 81 -5.35 1.01 23.43
CA ASP A 81 -6.29 0.40 22.49
C ASP A 81 -5.67 0.13 21.11
N LYS A 82 -4.93 1.10 20.57
CA LYS A 82 -4.23 0.95 19.28
C LYS A 82 -3.00 0.06 19.40
N ARG A 83 -2.26 0.16 20.52
CA ARG A 83 -1.10 -0.70 20.78
C ARG A 83 -1.48 -2.18 20.85
N ASP A 84 -2.56 -2.50 21.56
CA ASP A 84 -3.08 -3.87 21.67
C ASP A 84 -3.47 -4.42 20.30
N PHE A 85 -4.16 -3.61 19.48
CA PHE A 85 -4.63 -4.05 18.18
C PHE A 85 -3.48 -4.28 17.20
N LEU A 86 -2.50 -3.37 17.17
CA LEU A 86 -1.32 -3.51 16.32
C LEU A 86 -0.45 -4.70 16.75
N ALA A 87 -0.29 -4.95 18.06
CA ALA A 87 0.41 -6.13 18.56
C ALA A 87 -0.27 -7.43 18.11
N LEU A 88 -1.60 -7.52 18.20
CA LEU A 88 -2.36 -8.68 17.72
C LEU A 88 -2.23 -8.86 16.21
N ALA A 89 -2.38 -7.80 15.42
CA ALA A 89 -2.22 -7.85 13.97
C ALA A 89 -0.81 -8.28 13.56
N ALA A 90 0.23 -7.76 14.22
CA ALA A 90 1.63 -8.10 13.95
C ALA A 90 1.93 -9.58 14.29
N SER A 91 1.33 -10.09 15.38
CA SER A 91 1.47 -11.49 15.78
C SER A 91 0.89 -12.48 14.75
N ILE A 92 -0.17 -12.08 14.02
CA ILE A 92 -0.79 -12.91 12.97
C ILE A 92 0.13 -13.05 11.77
N VAL A 93 0.75 -11.96 11.32
CA VAL A 93 1.72 -11.99 10.21
C VAL A 93 3.09 -12.50 10.66
N GLY A 94 3.36 -12.47 11.97
CA GLY A 94 4.56 -12.99 12.60
C GLY A 94 5.74 -12.03 12.48
N PHE A 95 5.53 -10.76 12.83
CA PHE A 95 6.62 -9.79 13.00
C PHE A 95 6.45 -9.00 14.30
N GLN A 96 7.53 -8.36 14.73
CA GLN A 96 7.58 -7.61 15.98
C GLN A 96 7.76 -6.12 15.71
N VAL A 97 7.27 -5.29 16.62
CA VAL A 97 7.44 -3.84 16.58
C VAL A 97 8.01 -3.33 17.88
N ASP A 98 8.96 -2.41 17.77
CA ASP A 98 9.44 -1.61 18.89
C ASP A 98 8.62 -0.32 18.97
N TRP A 99 8.05 -0.02 20.13
CA TRP A 99 7.24 1.19 20.30
C TRP A 99 8.11 2.42 20.53
N LEU A 100 7.78 3.48 19.80
CA LEU A 100 8.24 4.83 20.03
C LEU A 100 7.05 5.68 20.46
N ASP A 101 7.20 6.39 21.57
CA ASP A 101 6.13 7.24 22.08
C ASP A 101 5.89 8.41 21.10
N GLY A 102 4.61 8.59 20.75
CA GLY A 102 4.14 9.79 20.08
C GLY A 102 4.34 11.03 20.96
N VAL A 103 4.14 12.20 20.37
CA VAL A 103 4.35 13.48 21.06
C VAL A 103 3.02 14.20 21.15
N LYS A 104 2.71 14.76 22.31
CA LYS A 104 1.54 15.62 22.49
C LYS A 104 1.87 17.08 22.19
N PRO A 105 0.87 17.88 21.78
CA PRO A 105 1.08 19.30 21.48
C PRO A 105 1.77 20.10 22.58
N ASP A 106 1.44 19.83 23.84
CA ASP A 106 1.97 20.51 25.03
C ASP A 106 3.41 20.08 25.39
N GLU A 107 3.91 18.99 24.81
CA GLU A 107 5.28 18.51 24.98
C GLU A 107 6.25 19.15 23.96
N VAL A 108 5.74 19.82 22.93
CA VAL A 108 6.56 20.49 21.91
C VAL A 108 7.01 21.86 22.43
N HIS A 109 8.27 21.96 22.87
CA HIS A 109 8.82 23.23 23.30
C HIS A 109 8.93 24.21 22.11
N PRO A 110 8.44 25.46 22.20
CA PRO A 110 8.52 26.45 21.11
C PRO A 110 9.92 26.73 20.56
N LYS A 111 10.98 26.59 21.37
CA LYS A 111 12.38 26.78 20.95
C LYS A 111 12.94 25.59 20.14
N SER A 112 12.22 24.48 20.09
CA SER A 112 12.59 23.29 19.33
C SER A 112 11.95 23.23 17.94
N LEU A 113 11.07 24.19 17.62
CA LEU A 113 10.43 24.26 16.32
C LEU A 113 11.48 24.60 15.24
N PRO A 114 11.41 23.95 14.07
CA PRO A 114 12.31 24.25 12.98
C PRO A 114 11.99 25.63 12.40
N GLN A 115 12.96 26.23 11.72
CA GLN A 115 12.75 27.46 10.98
C GLN A 115 11.59 27.30 9.98
N GLY A 116 10.81 28.36 9.78
CA GLY A 116 9.68 28.34 8.83
C GLY A 116 8.37 27.77 9.38
N MET A 117 8.39 27.06 10.52
CA MET A 117 7.16 26.50 11.10
C MET A 117 6.30 27.61 11.71
N ASN A 118 5.24 27.97 11.00
CA ASN A 118 4.29 28.98 11.45
C ASN A 118 3.10 28.34 12.18
N MET A 119 3.10 28.46 13.51
CA MET A 119 2.06 27.92 14.40
C MET A 119 0.70 28.64 14.29
N THR A 120 0.58 29.73 13.52
CA THR A 120 -0.73 30.30 13.18
C THR A 120 -1.41 29.57 12.01
N ILE A 121 -0.64 28.77 11.26
CA ILE A 121 -1.11 28.01 10.09
C ILE A 121 -1.09 26.50 10.42
N ILE A 122 0.01 26.03 11.01
CA ILE A 122 0.21 24.63 11.38
C ILE A 122 -0.44 24.35 12.73
N LYS A 123 -1.36 23.37 12.76
CA LYS A 123 -2.00 22.93 14.00
C LYS A 123 -0.96 22.40 14.99
N PRO A 124 -1.12 22.63 16.31
CA PRO A 124 -0.23 22.06 17.32
C PRO A 124 -0.09 20.53 17.24
N THR A 125 -1.16 19.81 16.91
CA THR A 125 -1.14 18.36 16.70
C THR A 125 -0.31 17.93 15.48
N VAL A 126 -0.30 18.72 14.42
CA VAL A 126 0.55 18.50 13.24
C VAL A 126 2.03 18.72 13.57
N ALA A 127 2.35 19.76 14.35
CA ALA A 127 3.71 19.97 14.85
C ALA A 127 4.16 18.81 15.77
N ALA A 128 3.26 18.28 16.60
CA ALA A 128 3.55 17.14 17.45
C ALA A 128 3.77 15.84 16.64
N CYS A 129 2.96 15.61 15.60
CA CYS A 129 3.18 14.54 14.62
C CYS A 129 4.57 14.64 13.97
N TRP A 130 4.96 15.81 13.45
CA TRP A 130 6.31 16.04 12.95
C TRP A 130 7.37 15.64 13.97
N ARG A 131 7.23 16.11 15.22
CA ARG A 131 8.20 15.84 16.28
C ARG A 131 8.34 14.34 16.56
N ALA A 132 7.23 13.60 16.55
CA ALA A 132 7.22 12.15 16.73
C ALA A 132 8.00 11.43 15.61
N HIS A 133 7.74 11.76 14.34
CA HIS A 133 8.51 11.19 13.23
C HIS A 133 9.99 11.55 13.28
N MET A 134 10.33 12.79 13.62
CA MET A 134 11.73 13.19 13.77
C MET A 134 12.41 12.48 14.95
N ASN A 135 11.69 12.13 16.01
CA ASN A 135 12.24 11.30 17.10
C ASN A 135 12.53 9.87 16.61
N ALA A 136 11.64 9.28 15.81
CA ALA A 136 11.89 7.96 15.21
C ALA A 136 13.10 7.96 14.28
N LEU A 137 13.22 8.96 13.40
CA LEU A 137 14.39 9.12 12.54
C LEU A 137 15.68 9.35 13.35
N ARG A 138 15.61 10.13 14.45
CA ARG A 138 16.75 10.31 15.35
C ARG A 138 17.17 8.98 15.98
N THR A 139 16.23 8.15 16.42
CA THR A 139 16.50 6.81 16.93
C THR A 139 17.26 5.95 15.92
N VAL A 140 16.85 5.96 14.64
CA VAL A 140 17.57 5.27 13.55
C VAL A 140 19.03 5.73 13.45
N VAL A 141 19.26 7.05 13.55
CA VAL A 141 20.60 7.63 13.45
C VAL A 141 21.46 7.34 14.69
N GLU A 142 20.91 7.49 15.88
CA GLU A 142 21.64 7.31 17.15
C GLU A 142 22.02 5.84 17.36
N LYS A 143 21.10 4.92 17.04
CA LYS A 143 21.35 3.47 17.12
C LYS A 143 22.10 2.91 15.91
N ARG A 144 22.29 3.71 14.85
CA ARG A 144 22.97 3.33 13.59
C ARG A 144 22.33 2.16 12.85
N HIS A 145 21.00 2.11 12.85
CA HIS A 145 20.29 1.09 12.07
C HIS A 145 20.51 1.30 10.57
N ALA A 146 20.91 0.25 9.88
CA ALA A 146 21.10 0.26 8.43
C ALA A 146 19.78 0.56 7.71
N THR A 147 18.69 -0.09 8.15
CA THR A 147 17.33 0.13 7.67
C THR A 147 16.32 0.04 8.80
N ALA A 148 15.27 0.84 8.74
CA ALA A 148 14.15 0.74 9.67
C ALA A 148 12.81 0.99 8.97
N LEU A 149 11.83 0.12 9.22
CA LEU A 149 10.43 0.37 8.91
C LEU A 149 9.80 1.12 10.10
N ILE A 150 9.03 2.17 9.81
CA ILE A 150 8.36 3.02 10.81
C ILE A 150 6.88 3.08 10.41
N MET A 151 5.99 2.75 11.33
CA MET A 151 4.53 2.73 11.12
C MET A 151 3.80 3.59 12.15
N GLU A 152 2.60 4.05 11.80
CA GLU A 152 1.69 4.71 12.74
C GLU A 152 0.86 3.68 13.51
N ASP A 153 0.28 4.07 14.65
CA ASP A 153 -0.43 3.18 15.56
C ASP A 153 -1.77 2.65 15.02
N ASP A 154 -2.33 3.32 14.02
CA ASP A 154 -3.52 2.93 13.29
C ASP A 154 -3.21 2.10 12.03
N ALA A 155 -1.93 1.80 11.75
CA ALA A 155 -1.52 1.03 10.59
C ALA A 155 -2.13 -0.39 10.55
N ASP A 156 -2.45 -0.87 9.35
CA ASP A 156 -2.93 -2.23 9.05
C ASP A 156 -2.43 -2.67 7.67
N TRP A 157 -2.58 -3.96 7.38
CA TRP A 157 -2.08 -4.61 6.17
C TRP A 157 -2.91 -5.84 5.82
N ASP A 158 -2.85 -6.27 4.57
CA ASP A 158 -3.41 -7.57 4.20
C ASP A 158 -2.65 -8.69 4.91
N VAL A 159 -3.34 -9.79 5.22
CA VAL A 159 -2.71 -10.98 5.84
C VAL A 159 -1.53 -11.56 5.04
N SER A 160 -1.40 -11.16 3.78
CA SER A 160 -0.33 -11.54 2.86
C SER A 160 0.84 -10.55 2.80
N LEU A 161 0.99 -9.67 3.79
CA LEU A 161 2.00 -8.62 3.82
C LEU A 161 3.41 -9.13 3.49
N LYS A 162 3.82 -10.28 4.03
CA LYS A 162 5.17 -10.83 3.77
C LYS A 162 5.36 -11.23 2.30
N GLN A 163 4.33 -11.75 1.64
CA GLN A 163 4.36 -12.08 0.21
C GLN A 163 4.35 -10.81 -0.65
N GLN A 164 3.51 -9.84 -0.30
CA GLN A 164 3.46 -8.51 -0.93
C GLN A 164 4.84 -7.81 -0.85
N LEU A 165 5.44 -7.77 0.34
CA LEU A 165 6.75 -7.16 0.57
C LEU A 165 7.87 -7.87 -0.18
N ARG A 166 7.78 -9.19 -0.37
CA ARG A 166 8.71 -9.96 -1.18
C ARG A 166 8.68 -9.53 -2.65
N GLU A 167 7.50 -9.40 -3.25
CA GLU A 167 7.41 -8.91 -4.63
C GLU A 167 7.72 -7.43 -4.75
N PHE A 168 7.39 -6.62 -3.75
CA PHE A 168 7.84 -5.24 -3.67
C PHE A 168 9.37 -5.14 -3.67
N ALA A 169 10.05 -5.97 -2.88
CA ALA A 169 11.51 -6.03 -2.87
C ALA A 169 12.07 -6.39 -4.25
N ARG A 170 11.48 -7.37 -4.98
CA ARG A 170 11.87 -7.66 -6.37
C ARG A 170 11.70 -6.46 -7.28
N GLY A 171 10.59 -5.75 -7.18
CA GLY A 171 10.33 -4.53 -7.93
C GLY A 171 11.39 -3.46 -7.65
N LEU A 172 11.70 -3.21 -6.37
CA LEU A 172 12.75 -2.29 -5.97
C LEU A 172 14.11 -2.68 -6.55
N ARG A 173 14.51 -3.95 -6.43
CA ARG A 173 15.79 -4.45 -6.94
C ARG A 173 15.89 -4.35 -8.47
N THR A 174 14.76 -4.46 -9.16
CA THR A 174 14.66 -4.32 -10.61
C THR A 174 14.82 -2.86 -11.05
N LEU A 175 14.25 -1.92 -10.29
CA LEU A 175 14.26 -0.47 -10.58
C LEU A 175 15.48 0.26 -9.97
N SER A 176 16.16 -0.39 -9.03
CA SER A 176 17.35 0.10 -8.36
C SER A 176 18.54 0.15 -9.32
N LEU A 177 19.32 1.22 -9.20
CA LEU A 177 20.56 1.39 -9.96
C LEU A 177 21.64 0.39 -9.51
N THR A 178 21.59 -0.02 -8.23
CA THR A 178 22.61 -0.85 -7.61
C THR A 178 22.21 -2.32 -7.59
N LYS A 179 22.69 -3.08 -8.58
CA LYS A 179 22.38 -4.51 -8.73
C LYS A 179 23.04 -5.44 -7.69
N ALA A 180 23.96 -4.94 -6.86
CA ALA A 180 24.59 -5.73 -5.80
C ALA A 180 23.55 -6.19 -4.76
N ALA A 181 23.15 -7.45 -4.82
CA ALA A 181 22.15 -8.04 -3.95
C ALA A 181 22.82 -8.62 -2.69
N SER A 182 22.17 -8.45 -1.55
CA SER A 182 22.62 -9.00 -0.27
C SER A 182 21.43 -9.62 0.44
N LYS A 183 21.61 -10.81 1.02
CA LYS A 183 20.57 -11.47 1.83
C LYS A 183 20.20 -10.62 3.06
N GLN A 184 21.14 -9.82 3.56
CA GLN A 184 20.96 -8.97 4.72
C GLN A 184 20.19 -7.67 4.40
N ALA A 185 20.01 -7.35 3.12
CA ALA A 185 19.30 -6.16 2.67
C ALA A 185 18.43 -6.50 1.45
N PRO A 186 17.31 -7.24 1.65
CA PRO A 186 16.46 -7.71 0.54
C PRO A 186 15.88 -6.55 -0.30
N TYR A 187 15.67 -5.39 0.32
CA TYR A 187 15.22 -4.16 -0.36
C TYR A 187 16.35 -3.34 -1.00
N GLY A 188 17.61 -3.74 -0.85
CA GLY A 188 18.77 -2.90 -1.12
C GLY A 188 18.97 -1.80 -0.08
N THR A 189 19.96 -0.94 -0.30
CA THR A 189 20.30 0.22 0.56
C THR A 189 20.61 1.48 -0.24
N ASP A 190 20.31 1.50 -1.54
CA ASP A 190 20.54 2.62 -2.46
C ASP A 190 19.30 3.53 -2.62
N TRP A 191 18.30 3.32 -1.77
CA TRP A 191 17.15 4.19 -1.56
C TRP A 191 17.30 4.97 -0.25
N ASP A 192 16.58 6.08 -0.14
CA ASP A 192 16.53 6.90 1.08
C ASP A 192 15.22 6.68 1.84
N LEU A 193 14.09 6.55 1.13
CA LEU A 193 12.77 6.32 1.70
C LEU A 193 11.97 5.30 0.86
N LEU A 194 11.33 4.33 1.53
CA LEU A 194 10.32 3.47 0.92
C LEU A 194 8.96 3.87 1.49
N TRP A 195 8.05 4.37 0.65
CA TRP A 195 6.72 4.81 1.06
C TRP A 195 5.73 3.65 0.96
N VAL A 196 5.89 2.63 1.81
CA VAL A 196 5.13 1.37 1.72
C VAL A 196 3.65 1.51 2.13
N GLY A 197 3.31 2.56 2.87
CA GLY A 197 1.96 2.88 3.31
C GLY A 197 1.71 4.37 3.50
N GLY A 198 0.57 4.82 3.00
CA GLY A 198 0.14 6.21 3.08
C GLY A 198 -1.26 6.38 2.49
N CYS A 199 -1.67 7.62 2.25
CA CYS A 199 -2.92 7.93 1.58
C CYS A 199 -2.76 7.88 0.07
N SER A 200 -1.59 8.29 -0.46
CA SER A 200 -1.33 8.30 -1.90
C SER A 200 0.14 8.55 -2.22
N THR A 201 0.62 8.00 -3.33
CA THR A 201 1.95 8.22 -3.90
C THR A 201 1.80 8.45 -5.40
N ALA A 202 2.69 9.24 -6.01
CA ALA A 202 2.66 9.46 -7.47
C ALA A 202 4.04 9.33 -8.09
N ALA A 203 4.07 8.81 -9.32
CA ALA A 203 5.25 8.80 -10.15
C ALA A 203 5.54 10.21 -10.70
N GLY A 204 6.82 10.52 -10.89
CA GLY A 204 7.22 11.82 -11.44
C GLY A 204 6.87 11.97 -12.91
N VAL A 205 6.73 13.20 -13.38
CA VAL A 205 6.37 13.52 -14.78
C VAL A 205 7.39 13.05 -15.82
N ASN A 206 8.52 12.48 -15.43
CA ASN A 206 9.53 11.89 -16.31
C ASN A 206 9.76 10.40 -16.03
N GLU A 207 8.97 9.80 -15.12
CA GLU A 207 9.11 8.39 -14.78
C GLU A 207 8.63 7.52 -15.96
N THR A 208 9.42 6.50 -16.24
CA THR A 208 9.27 5.59 -17.38
C THR A 208 9.48 4.13 -17.00
N GLN A 209 10.01 3.86 -15.80
CA GLN A 209 10.36 2.56 -15.29
C GLN A 209 9.37 2.18 -14.19
N PHE A 210 8.63 1.10 -14.41
CA PHE A 210 7.67 0.56 -13.47
C PHE A 210 7.91 -0.94 -13.32
N TYR A 211 7.63 -1.48 -12.15
CA TYR A 211 7.48 -2.91 -11.97
C TYR A 211 6.00 -3.19 -11.72
N ALA A 212 5.37 -3.96 -12.59
CA ALA A 212 3.94 -4.20 -12.56
C ALA A 212 3.65 -5.63 -12.09
N ILE A 213 2.72 -5.78 -11.17
CA ILE A 213 2.25 -7.03 -10.58
C ILE A 213 0.77 -7.16 -10.95
N PRO A 214 0.45 -7.79 -12.10
CA PRO A 214 -0.93 -7.89 -12.57
C PRO A 214 -1.71 -8.95 -11.81
N ASN A 215 -3.05 -8.81 -11.82
CA ASN A 215 -3.99 -9.72 -11.17
C ASN A 215 -3.70 -9.93 -9.68
N ASP A 216 -3.31 -8.86 -8.98
CA ASP A 216 -3.10 -8.87 -7.54
C ASP A 216 -4.45 -8.91 -6.81
N PRO A 217 -4.78 -9.99 -6.06
CA PRO A 217 -6.03 -10.11 -5.32
C PRO A 217 -6.18 -9.06 -4.21
N THR A 218 -5.06 -8.49 -3.77
CA THR A 218 -4.98 -7.51 -2.69
C THR A 218 -5.07 -6.07 -3.20
N VAL A 219 -5.23 -5.88 -4.50
CA VAL A 219 -5.51 -4.57 -5.09
C VAL A 219 -7.01 -4.29 -4.99
N PRO A 220 -7.43 -3.24 -4.25
CA PRO A 220 -8.83 -2.84 -4.22
C PRO A 220 -9.31 -2.40 -5.61
N GLY A 221 -10.54 -2.75 -5.96
CA GLY A 221 -11.22 -2.21 -7.14
C GLY A 221 -11.32 -0.68 -7.07
N MET A 222 -11.32 0.00 -8.21
CA MET A 222 -11.26 1.48 -8.26
C MET A 222 -12.44 2.14 -7.54
N ASN A 223 -13.62 1.53 -7.54
CA ASN A 223 -14.80 2.04 -6.83
C ASN A 223 -14.75 1.84 -5.30
N ARG A 224 -13.74 1.12 -4.78
CA ARG A 224 -13.54 0.83 -3.36
C ARG A 224 -12.40 1.61 -2.73
N ARG A 225 -11.57 2.22 -3.58
CA ARG A 225 -10.42 2.98 -3.13
C ARG A 225 -10.84 4.27 -2.45
N SER A 226 -10.02 4.70 -1.50
CA SER A 226 -10.14 6.03 -0.94
C SER A 226 -9.86 7.06 -2.03
N PHE A 227 -10.53 8.20 -1.93
CA PHE A 227 -10.41 9.31 -2.87
C PHE A 227 -8.95 9.76 -3.13
N TRP A 228 -8.07 9.55 -2.14
CA TRP A 228 -6.66 9.92 -2.23
C TRP A 228 -5.88 8.96 -3.13
N VAL A 229 -6.12 7.65 -3.01
CA VAL A 229 -5.42 6.63 -3.77
C VAL A 229 -5.72 6.77 -5.26
N ASP A 230 -6.98 6.94 -5.66
CA ASP A 230 -7.37 6.99 -7.08
C ASP A 230 -6.74 8.13 -7.89
N ARG A 231 -6.29 9.19 -7.22
CA ARG A 231 -5.81 10.41 -7.87
C ARG A 231 -4.31 10.42 -8.13
N ARG A 232 -3.58 9.41 -7.67
CA ARG A 232 -2.11 9.38 -7.74
C ARG A 232 -1.63 7.95 -7.98
N GLY A 233 -0.57 7.78 -8.76
CA GLY A 233 -0.05 6.46 -9.15
C GLY A 233 0.82 6.58 -10.40
N PRO A 234 0.82 5.59 -11.29
CA PRO A 234 1.34 5.75 -12.65
C PRO A 234 0.66 6.91 -13.39
N LEU A 235 1.41 7.61 -14.23
CA LEU A 235 0.91 8.74 -15.02
C LEU A 235 -0.18 8.29 -16.00
N ASP A 236 -1.18 9.13 -16.26
CA ASP A 236 -2.25 8.81 -17.23
C ASP A 236 -1.69 8.39 -18.59
N ARG A 237 -0.69 9.10 -19.12
CA ARG A 237 -0.04 8.73 -20.39
C ARG A 237 0.62 7.35 -20.36
N TRP A 238 1.13 6.92 -19.19
CA TRP A 238 1.70 5.59 -19.00
C TRP A 238 0.56 4.56 -19.02
N LYS A 239 -0.53 4.83 -18.28
CA LYS A 239 -1.72 3.96 -18.25
C LYS A 239 -2.34 3.76 -19.63
N HIS A 240 -2.46 4.83 -20.42
CA HIS A 240 -2.95 4.75 -21.81
C HIS A 240 -2.04 3.93 -22.72
N ARG A 241 -0.73 3.90 -22.45
CA ARG A 241 0.24 3.10 -23.22
C ARG A 241 0.22 1.62 -22.84
N PHE A 242 -0.14 1.30 -21.60
CA PHE A 242 -0.19 -0.06 -21.09
C PHE A 242 -1.61 -0.44 -20.60
N PRO A 243 -2.65 -0.40 -21.47
CA PRO A 243 -4.03 -0.68 -21.08
C PRO A 243 -4.25 -2.12 -20.57
N GLN A 244 -3.34 -3.04 -20.90
CA GLN A 244 -3.31 -4.42 -20.41
C GLN A 244 -2.85 -4.56 -18.96
N LEU A 245 -2.36 -3.47 -18.34
CA LEU A 245 -2.00 -3.38 -16.93
C LEU A 245 -2.96 -2.39 -16.24
N PRO A 246 -4.25 -2.72 -16.11
CA PRO A 246 -5.24 -1.80 -15.56
C PRO A 246 -5.04 -1.60 -14.07
N GLU A 247 -5.35 -0.40 -13.59
CA GLU A 247 -5.25 -0.05 -12.17
C GLU A 247 -6.14 -0.96 -11.31
N GLU A 248 -7.28 -1.40 -11.83
CA GLU A 248 -8.26 -2.29 -11.18
C GLU A 248 -7.67 -3.60 -10.63
N SER A 249 -6.57 -4.10 -11.20
CA SER A 249 -6.00 -5.40 -10.84
C SER A 249 -4.48 -5.42 -10.75
N THR A 250 -3.82 -4.28 -10.98
CA THR A 250 -2.36 -4.23 -11.04
C THR A 250 -1.82 -3.42 -9.89
N ARG A 251 -0.86 -3.99 -9.16
CA ARG A 251 0.00 -3.22 -8.25
C ARG A 251 1.26 -2.80 -8.97
N TYR A 252 1.65 -1.55 -8.81
CA TYR A 252 2.85 -0.98 -9.43
C TYR A 252 3.88 -0.68 -8.37
N VAL A 253 5.16 -0.79 -8.71
CA VAL A 253 6.28 -0.24 -7.96
C VAL A 253 7.02 0.73 -8.86
N TYR A 254 7.37 1.90 -8.34
CA TYR A 254 8.04 2.95 -9.10
C TYR A 254 8.81 3.89 -8.18
N ARG A 255 9.64 4.76 -8.76
CA ARG A 255 10.27 5.86 -8.03
C ARG A 255 9.23 6.95 -7.75
N ALA A 256 8.94 7.17 -6.47
CA ALA A 256 7.96 8.16 -6.06
C ALA A 256 8.52 9.58 -6.18
N ASP A 257 7.71 10.48 -6.74
CA ASP A 257 7.98 11.91 -6.85
C ASP A 257 7.22 12.72 -5.78
N THR A 258 6.20 12.11 -5.18
CA THR A 258 5.47 12.66 -4.03
C THR A 258 4.74 11.54 -3.28
N GLY A 259 4.39 11.83 -2.03
CA GLY A 259 3.63 10.96 -1.12
C GLY A 259 2.76 11.81 -0.19
N CYS A 260 1.83 11.17 0.50
CA CYS A 260 0.93 11.78 1.48
C CYS A 260 0.55 10.73 2.53
N CYS A 261 0.47 11.14 3.80
CA CYS A 261 0.32 10.30 5.00
C CYS A 261 1.46 9.29 5.22
N LEU A 262 1.69 8.89 6.48
CA LEU A 262 2.87 8.10 6.88
C LEU A 262 2.51 6.80 7.60
N TYR A 263 1.39 6.17 7.24
CA TYR A 263 0.93 4.91 7.83
C TYR A 263 2.04 3.85 7.91
N GLY A 264 2.92 3.80 6.90
CA GLY A 264 4.15 3.01 6.95
C GLY A 264 5.20 3.53 5.97
N TYR A 265 6.41 3.81 6.45
CA TYR A 265 7.54 4.14 5.59
C TYR A 265 8.84 3.54 6.14
N ALA A 266 9.76 3.17 5.26
CA ALA A 266 11.09 2.74 5.67
C ALA A 266 12.15 3.77 5.30
N VAL A 267 13.23 3.81 6.07
CA VAL A 267 14.41 4.66 5.81
C VAL A 267 15.69 3.85 5.90
N THR A 268 16.69 4.20 5.10
CA THR A 268 18.08 3.80 5.37
C THR A 268 18.70 4.72 6.42
N TYR A 269 19.82 4.32 7.02
CA TYR A 269 20.62 5.20 7.89
C TYR A 269 20.87 6.58 7.27
N ASN A 270 21.27 6.59 5.99
CA ASN A 270 21.57 7.82 5.26
C ASN A 270 20.28 8.59 4.91
N GLY A 271 19.21 7.90 4.55
CA GLY A 271 17.88 8.51 4.35
C GLY A 271 17.41 9.26 5.59
N ALA A 272 17.49 8.61 6.77
CA ALA A 272 17.13 9.24 8.04
C ALA A 272 17.94 10.52 8.33
N ARG A 273 19.26 10.50 8.07
CA ARG A 273 20.11 11.69 8.22
C ARG A 273 19.73 12.82 7.27
N LYS A 274 19.45 12.51 6.00
CA LYS A 274 19.02 13.50 5.00
C LYS A 274 17.69 14.14 5.41
N ILE A 275 16.74 13.32 5.87
CA ILE A 275 15.42 13.80 6.31
C ILE A 275 15.56 14.69 7.55
N LEU A 276 16.33 14.28 8.57
CA LEU A 276 16.57 15.11 9.76
C LEU A 276 17.24 16.44 9.40
N ALA A 277 18.23 16.43 8.50
CA ALA A 277 18.88 17.64 8.03
C ALA A 277 17.88 18.60 7.36
N SER A 278 17.02 18.08 6.49
CA SER A 278 16.03 18.89 5.77
C SER A 278 14.89 19.38 6.67
N LEU A 279 14.32 18.51 7.50
CA LEU A 279 13.04 18.77 8.19
C LEU A 279 13.20 19.20 9.66
N SER A 280 14.39 19.08 10.25
CA SER A 280 14.66 19.56 11.62
C SER A 280 15.74 20.63 11.70
N VAL A 281 16.75 20.60 10.82
CA VAL A 281 17.88 21.54 10.88
C VAL A 281 17.69 22.71 9.93
N ASP A 282 17.24 22.45 8.71
CA ASP A 282 17.04 23.48 7.68
C ASP A 282 15.74 24.25 7.91
N HIS A 283 14.59 23.69 7.51
CA HIS A 283 13.30 24.38 7.64
C HIS A 283 12.10 23.43 7.48
N LEU A 284 10.92 23.84 7.96
CA LEU A 284 9.65 23.15 7.75
C LEU A 284 8.45 24.11 7.76
N GLU A 285 7.78 24.26 6.61
CA GLU A 285 6.62 25.16 6.44
C GLU A 285 5.29 24.40 6.28
N ASN A 286 5.34 23.10 6.03
CA ASN A 286 4.18 22.26 5.75
C ASN A 286 4.20 20.98 6.61
N PRO A 287 3.10 20.21 6.67
CA PRO A 287 3.07 18.92 7.37
C PRO A 287 4.19 17.98 6.91
N VAL A 288 4.67 17.13 7.84
CA VAL A 288 5.88 16.30 7.63
C VAL A 288 5.80 15.37 6.42
N ASP A 289 4.62 14.84 6.11
CA ASP A 289 4.37 14.00 4.96
C ASP A 289 4.49 14.79 3.64
N ASN A 290 3.90 15.99 3.56
CA ASN A 290 4.06 16.86 2.40
C ASN A 290 5.53 17.27 2.20
N ALA A 291 6.24 17.58 3.28
CA ALA A 291 7.66 17.92 3.24
C ALA A 291 8.52 16.75 2.73
N LEU A 292 8.20 15.51 3.14
CA LEU A 292 8.84 14.30 2.59
C LEU A 292 8.50 14.12 1.10
N GLY A 293 7.25 14.37 0.70
CA GLY A 293 6.83 14.37 -0.70
C GLY A 293 7.62 15.40 -1.54
N ASP A 294 7.91 16.57 -0.97
CA ASP A 294 8.75 17.60 -1.58
C ASP A 294 10.20 17.13 -1.71
N MET A 295 10.76 16.46 -0.69
CA MET A 295 12.09 15.85 -0.79
C MET A 295 12.16 14.73 -1.84
N CYS A 296 11.12 13.91 -2.00
CA CYS A 296 11.09 12.88 -3.06
C CYS A 296 11.15 13.50 -4.47
N GLY A 297 10.40 14.58 -4.68
CA GLY A 297 10.35 15.30 -5.95
C GLY A 297 11.46 16.33 -6.15
N GLY A 298 12.27 16.62 -5.12
CA GLY A 298 13.27 17.69 -5.16
C GLY A 298 12.67 19.10 -5.25
N ARG A 299 11.49 19.32 -4.66
CA ARG A 299 10.77 20.60 -4.69
C ARG A 299 11.21 21.46 -3.52
N ASN A 300 11.92 22.55 -3.80
CA ASN A 300 12.42 23.50 -2.78
C ASN A 300 13.30 22.85 -1.68
N ARG A 301 13.70 21.58 -1.84
CA ARG A 301 14.46 20.77 -0.89
C ARG A 301 15.38 19.81 -1.66
N PRO A 302 16.50 19.36 -1.06
CA PRO A 302 17.36 18.36 -1.68
C PRO A 302 16.61 17.08 -2.01
N GLN A 303 16.76 16.61 -3.25
CA GLN A 303 16.08 15.40 -3.70
C GLN A 303 16.64 14.15 -3.02
N ILE A 304 15.75 13.28 -2.52
CA ILE A 304 16.09 11.96 -1.99
C ILE A 304 15.53 10.84 -2.87
N GLN A 305 16.08 9.63 -2.75
CA GLN A 305 15.62 8.47 -3.52
C GLN A 305 14.41 7.82 -2.84
N CYS A 306 13.21 8.08 -3.37
CA CYS A 306 11.97 7.50 -2.87
C CYS A 306 11.41 6.44 -3.82
N TYR A 307 10.92 5.33 -3.27
CA TYR A 307 10.16 4.33 -4.02
C TYR A 307 8.87 3.98 -3.30
N ALA A 308 7.82 3.67 -4.05
CA ALA A 308 6.52 3.35 -3.49
C ALA A 308 5.82 2.24 -4.29
N PRO A 309 5.02 1.40 -3.62
CA PRO A 309 3.97 0.63 -4.26
C PRO A 309 2.75 1.53 -4.53
N HIS A 310 1.95 1.18 -5.53
CA HIS A 310 0.61 1.72 -5.74
C HIS A 310 -0.34 0.63 -6.23
N PRO A 311 -1.48 0.38 -5.56
CA PRO A 311 -1.87 0.92 -4.25
C PRO A 311 -0.88 0.56 -3.12
N ASN A 312 -1.13 1.08 -1.93
CA ASN A 312 -0.26 0.89 -0.77
C ASN A 312 -0.30 -0.55 -0.23
N LEU A 313 0.77 -0.97 0.47
CA LEU A 313 0.83 -2.28 1.16
C LEU A 313 0.40 -2.19 2.62
N ILE A 314 0.62 -1.02 3.22
CA ILE A 314 0.18 -0.66 4.57
C ILE A 314 -0.82 0.50 4.43
N ALA A 315 -1.92 0.42 5.16
CA ALA A 315 -2.95 1.45 5.18
C ALA A 315 -3.39 1.75 6.62
N THR A 316 -4.42 2.58 6.78
CA THR A 316 -5.03 2.85 8.09
C THR A 316 -6.21 1.94 8.36
N HIS A 317 -6.39 1.60 9.62
CA HIS A 317 -7.57 0.91 10.14
C HIS A 317 -8.27 1.79 11.17
N ARG A 318 -9.60 1.84 11.07
CA ARG A 318 -10.46 2.55 12.01
C ARG A 318 -11.45 1.59 12.60
N ARG A 319 -11.34 1.43 13.92
CA ARG A 319 -12.19 0.53 14.68
C ARG A 319 -13.64 0.99 14.63
N ALA A 320 -14.58 0.04 14.49
CA ALA A 320 -16.00 0.31 14.68
C ALA A 320 -16.26 1.13 15.95
N GLY A 321 -16.92 2.26 15.82
CA GLY A 321 -17.15 3.15 16.95
C GLY A 321 -17.33 4.61 16.57
N SER A 322 -17.18 5.45 17.59
CA SER A 322 -17.11 6.90 17.44
C SER A 322 -15.80 7.30 16.76
N SER A 323 -15.90 8.12 15.70
CA SER A 323 -14.76 8.64 14.95
C SER A 323 -13.85 9.56 15.76
N TYR A 324 -14.27 9.98 16.96
CA TYR A 324 -13.39 10.64 17.93
C TYR A 324 -12.12 9.82 18.24
N LYS A 325 -12.14 8.50 18.03
CA LYS A 325 -11.00 7.62 18.28
C LYS A 325 -10.04 7.45 17.10
N ASP A 326 -10.42 7.94 15.91
CA ASP A 326 -9.71 7.65 14.66
C ASP A 326 -8.36 8.34 14.58
N SER A 327 -8.31 9.62 14.95
CA SER A 327 -7.10 10.46 14.83
C SER A 327 -6.89 11.30 16.07
N ASP A 328 -5.62 11.37 16.50
CA ASP A 328 -5.17 12.33 17.51
C ASP A 328 -4.63 13.62 16.87
N ILE A 329 -4.63 13.70 15.52
CA ILE A 329 -4.23 14.90 14.76
C ILE A 329 -5.45 15.76 14.43
N GLU A 330 -6.52 15.13 13.95
CA GLU A 330 -7.77 15.76 13.56
C GLU A 330 -8.82 15.68 14.67
N THR A 331 -9.77 16.63 14.67
CA THR A 331 -10.88 16.62 15.63
C THR A 331 -12.15 16.17 14.94
N TYR A 332 -12.62 14.97 15.28
CA TYR A 332 -13.91 14.46 14.83
C TYR A 332 -14.98 14.62 15.92
N GLY A 333 -16.25 14.72 15.49
CA GLY A 333 -17.38 14.78 16.41
C GLY A 333 -17.59 13.45 17.13
N GLN A 334 -17.86 13.48 18.44
CA GLN A 334 -18.08 12.27 19.25
C GLN A 334 -19.31 11.46 18.80
N ASP A 335 -20.29 12.11 18.17
CA ASP A 335 -21.54 11.50 17.74
C ASP A 335 -21.48 10.89 16.33
N ASN A 336 -20.34 11.00 15.63
CA ASN A 336 -20.16 10.41 14.31
C ASN A 336 -19.67 8.97 14.48
N TRP A 337 -20.53 8.00 14.18
CA TRP A 337 -20.23 6.57 14.27
C TRP A 337 -20.05 5.95 12.90
N HIS A 338 -19.11 5.02 12.78
CA HIS A 338 -18.88 4.26 11.55
C HIS A 338 -18.59 2.77 11.87
N PRO A 339 -18.81 1.86 10.90
CA PRO A 339 -18.42 0.46 11.03
C PRO A 339 -16.90 0.30 11.06
N ASP A 340 -16.44 -0.92 11.36
CA ASP A 340 -15.03 -1.27 11.28
C ASP A 340 -14.57 -1.17 9.83
N GLU A 341 -13.49 -0.42 9.57
CA GLU A 341 -13.01 -0.20 8.20
C GLU A 341 -11.48 -0.21 8.15
N ALA A 342 -10.96 -0.74 7.04
CA ALA A 342 -9.57 -0.64 6.69
C ALA A 342 -9.49 -0.01 5.30
N TRP A 343 -8.78 1.09 5.14
CA TRP A 343 -8.77 1.78 3.86
C TRP A 343 -7.86 1.05 2.88
N ASP A 344 -8.29 0.92 1.62
CA ASP A 344 -7.45 0.45 0.51
C ASP A 344 -6.79 -0.94 0.66
N LEU A 345 -7.23 -1.75 1.62
CA LEU A 345 -6.85 -3.16 1.80
C LEU A 345 -7.97 -4.08 1.31
N VAL A 346 -7.71 -5.34 1.02
CA VAL A 346 -8.79 -6.29 0.62
C VAL A 346 -9.04 -7.28 1.75
N TYR A 347 -7.99 -7.92 2.22
CA TYR A 347 -7.97 -8.94 3.27
C TYR A 347 -7.27 -8.40 4.51
N SER A 348 -7.73 -7.26 5.01
CA SER A 348 -7.22 -6.59 6.21
C SER A 348 -7.04 -7.58 7.36
N THR A 349 -5.87 -7.50 8.00
CA THR A 349 -5.52 -8.34 9.15
C THR A 349 -6.39 -7.98 10.35
N LYS A 350 -6.59 -6.70 10.64
CA LYS A 350 -7.43 -6.25 11.76
C LYS A 350 -8.91 -6.61 11.56
N LEU A 351 -9.46 -6.45 10.35
CA LEU A 351 -10.86 -6.86 10.06
C LEU A 351 -11.05 -8.38 10.15
N ASN A 352 -10.00 -9.16 9.89
CA ASN A 352 -10.02 -10.62 10.02
C ASN A 352 -9.50 -11.13 11.38
N LEU A 353 -9.20 -10.25 12.34
CA LEU A 353 -8.47 -10.60 13.57
C LEU A 353 -9.13 -11.77 14.33
N HIS A 354 -10.41 -11.65 14.66
CA HIS A 354 -11.12 -12.67 15.43
C HIS A 354 -11.14 -14.03 14.75
N ARG A 355 -11.23 -14.04 13.42
CA ARG A 355 -11.22 -15.24 12.62
C ARG A 355 -9.87 -15.94 12.67
N LEU A 356 -8.80 -15.18 12.49
CA LEU A 356 -7.43 -15.68 12.49
C LEU A 356 -7.03 -16.20 13.87
N LEU A 357 -7.42 -15.48 14.95
CA LEU A 357 -7.20 -15.93 16.33
C LEU A 357 -8.00 -17.19 16.69
N ALA A 358 -9.15 -17.42 16.05
CA ALA A 358 -9.92 -18.66 16.20
C ALA A 358 -9.29 -19.86 15.48
N GLY A 359 -8.18 -19.65 14.75
CA GLY A 359 -7.47 -20.71 14.01
C GLY A 359 -8.08 -21.02 12.64
N ASN A 360 -8.98 -20.18 12.11
CA ASN A 360 -9.50 -20.35 10.77
C ASN A 360 -8.39 -20.15 9.73
N GLU A 361 -8.39 -20.99 8.71
CA GLU A 361 -7.39 -20.94 7.63
C GLU A 361 -7.78 -19.98 6.49
N THR A 362 -8.97 -19.38 6.58
CA THR A 362 -9.53 -18.51 5.54
C THR A 362 -9.76 -17.10 6.06
N VAL A 363 -9.73 -16.11 5.17
CA VAL A 363 -10.00 -14.69 5.46
C VAL A 363 -11.01 -14.16 4.46
N MET A 364 -11.79 -13.16 4.85
CA MET A 364 -12.72 -12.49 3.93
C MET A 364 -12.10 -11.23 3.35
N SER A 365 -12.48 -10.98 2.10
CA SER A 365 -12.48 -9.63 1.55
C SER A 365 -13.47 -8.77 2.35
N GLN A 366 -13.10 -7.52 2.62
CA GLN A 366 -14.04 -6.54 3.17
C GLN A 366 -15.13 -6.12 2.15
N TRP A 367 -14.94 -6.45 0.86
CA TRP A 367 -15.91 -6.24 -0.22
C TRP A 367 -16.25 -7.58 -0.92
N PRO A 368 -17.05 -8.45 -0.28
CA PRO A 368 -17.39 -9.76 -0.85
C PRO A 368 -18.26 -9.66 -2.11
N ASP A 369 -18.88 -8.51 -2.36
CA ASP A 369 -19.73 -8.22 -3.52
C ASP A 369 -18.93 -7.77 -4.75
N ASP A 370 -17.66 -7.40 -4.61
CA ASP A 370 -16.76 -7.07 -5.72
C ASP A 370 -15.92 -8.28 -6.17
N HIS A 371 -16.60 -9.41 -6.38
CA HIS A 371 -15.92 -10.63 -6.76
C HIS A 371 -15.37 -10.56 -8.19
N LYS A 372 -14.04 -10.62 -8.32
CA LYS A 372 -13.33 -10.76 -9.60
C LYS A 372 -12.63 -12.12 -9.68
N PRO A 373 -12.33 -12.66 -10.89
CA PRO A 373 -11.54 -13.89 -11.02
C PRO A 373 -10.20 -13.85 -10.29
N TRP A 374 -9.59 -12.66 -10.15
CA TRP A 374 -8.32 -12.46 -9.48
C TRP A 374 -8.43 -12.01 -8.02
N SER A 375 -9.62 -11.66 -7.52
CA SER A 375 -9.85 -11.22 -6.13
C SER A 375 -11.09 -11.94 -5.54
N PRO A 376 -10.90 -13.11 -4.91
CA PRO A 376 -12.00 -13.90 -4.37
C PRO A 376 -12.59 -13.29 -3.09
N ALA A 377 -13.89 -13.51 -2.84
CA ALA A 377 -14.53 -13.05 -1.59
C ALA A 377 -13.93 -13.70 -0.34
N GLU A 378 -13.40 -14.92 -0.47
CA GLU A 378 -12.71 -15.67 0.57
C GLU A 378 -11.36 -16.14 0.06
N LEU A 379 -10.33 -15.97 0.88
CA LEU A 379 -8.96 -16.37 0.57
C LEU A 379 -8.47 -17.39 1.61
N LYS A 380 -7.91 -18.50 1.15
CA LYS A 380 -7.21 -19.47 2.01
C LYS A 380 -5.74 -19.08 2.15
N VAL A 381 -5.33 -18.68 3.35
CA VAL A 381 -4.01 -18.06 3.59
C VAL A 381 -2.86 -18.99 3.21
N LYS A 382 -2.95 -20.29 3.54
CA LYS A 382 -1.90 -21.28 3.27
C LYS A 382 -1.77 -21.68 1.80
N GLU A 383 -2.85 -21.55 1.03
CA GLU A 383 -2.88 -21.88 -0.40
C GLU A 383 -2.56 -20.64 -1.25
N PHE A 384 -2.55 -19.45 -0.66
CA PHE A 384 -2.37 -18.21 -1.38
C PHE A 384 -0.96 -18.07 -1.95
N GLN A 385 -0.90 -17.88 -3.26
CA GLN A 385 0.31 -17.50 -3.97
C GLN A 385 0.15 -16.09 -4.52
N TYR A 386 1.02 -15.20 -4.07
CA TYR A 386 1.02 -13.82 -4.53
C TYR A 386 1.56 -13.76 -5.97
N PRO A 387 0.92 -13.00 -6.88
CA PRO A 387 1.30 -12.98 -8.28
C PRO A 387 2.69 -12.37 -8.48
N GLU A 388 3.37 -12.85 -9.52
CA GLU A 388 4.68 -12.35 -9.88
C GLU A 388 4.57 -11.05 -10.70
N GLY A 389 5.46 -10.11 -10.44
CA GLY A 389 5.60 -8.92 -11.26
C GLY A 389 6.67 -9.02 -12.34
N PHE A 390 6.75 -7.97 -13.15
CA PHE A 390 7.77 -7.80 -14.18
C PHE A 390 8.09 -6.33 -14.43
N HIS A 391 9.29 -6.08 -14.96
CA HIS A 391 9.73 -4.74 -15.37
C HIS A 391 8.99 -4.26 -16.61
N VAL A 392 8.57 -3.00 -16.61
CA VAL A 392 7.92 -2.31 -17.71
C VAL A 392 8.67 -1.00 -17.96
N ALA A 393 9.38 -0.94 -19.09
CA ALA A 393 10.12 0.23 -19.53
C ALA A 393 9.42 0.91 -20.72
N CYS A 394 9.26 2.23 -20.66
CA CYS A 394 8.70 3.01 -21.76
C CYS A 394 9.64 3.18 -22.98
N SER A 395 10.83 2.57 -22.98
CA SER A 395 11.80 2.59 -24.10
C SER A 395 11.45 1.65 -25.26
N ASP A 396 10.53 0.71 -25.06
CA ASP A 396 10.51 -0.50 -25.91
C ASP A 396 9.71 -0.37 -27.21
N TYR A 397 9.11 0.79 -27.50
CA TYR A 397 8.47 1.07 -28.79
C TYR A 397 8.51 2.58 -29.08
N VAL A 398 9.51 3.01 -29.85
CA VAL A 398 9.47 4.25 -30.65
C VAL A 398 9.15 3.85 -32.08
#